data_AF-A0AAW3KCK9-F1
#
_entry.id   AF-A0AAW3KCK9-F1
#
_cell.length_a   1.000
_cell.length_b   1.000
_cell.length_c   1.000
_cell.angle_alpha   90.00
_cell.angle_beta   90.00
_cell.angle_gamma   90.00
#
_symmetry.space_group_name_H-M   'P 1'
#
loop_
_entity.id
_entity.type
_entity.pdbx_description
1 polymer ?
#
loop_
_entity_poly.entity_id
_entity_poly.type
_entity_poly.pdbx_seq_one_letter_code
_entity_poly.pdbx_strand_id
1 'polypeptide(L)'
;MTPHPDTSALHARLQRDGFAFVTADIMRDLLPASALTDWPTFVTSWNDLAPDSYLAASGRHRRRRHATFSADAGYGVRAEAHQPHYQSLHYNPLQGDILRWFEPVLPAIADGASLRRILAFCHERFGALAPHVRHWHVEVHQFRIEARADEAGEPTPEGVHRDGVDYVLVLLIDRENIERGTTTIHAADRSEVGQFTLTHPLDAALVDDHRVFHGVTAVTPLDPAQAAHRDVLVVTFRRDAAPA
;
A
#
# COMPACT_ATOMS: atom_id res chain seq x y z
N MET A 1 19.19 13.00 -21.22
CA MET A 1 17.77 13.08 -20.79
C MET A 1 17.08 11.80 -21.23
N THR A 2 16.92 10.84 -20.32
CA THR A 2 15.98 9.74 -20.52
C THR A 2 14.59 10.36 -20.62
N PRO A 3 13.79 10.07 -21.67
CA PRO A 3 12.43 10.58 -21.73
C PRO A 3 11.67 10.09 -20.51
N HIS A 4 11.06 11.01 -19.76
CA HIS A 4 10.14 10.63 -18.70
C HIS A 4 8.90 10.00 -19.35
N PRO A 5 8.43 8.84 -18.87
CA PRO A 5 7.20 8.24 -19.38
C PRO A 5 6.04 9.23 -19.24
N ASP A 6 5.19 9.32 -20.27
CA ASP A 6 4.01 10.17 -20.26
C ASP A 6 3.03 9.66 -19.19
N THR A 7 3.04 10.36 -18.07
CA THR A 7 2.29 10.01 -16.86
C THR A 7 0.96 10.77 -16.78
N SER A 8 0.65 11.59 -17.78
CA SER A 8 -0.60 12.36 -17.84
C SER A 8 -1.83 11.46 -17.81
N ALA A 9 -1.75 10.29 -18.44
CA ALA A 9 -2.83 9.31 -18.46
C ALA A 9 -3.14 8.72 -17.06
N LEU A 10 -2.12 8.52 -16.21
CA LEU A 10 -2.34 8.06 -14.82
C LEU A 10 -2.95 9.17 -13.97
N HIS A 11 -2.40 10.38 -14.06
CA HIS A 11 -2.91 11.54 -13.34
C HIS A 11 -4.37 11.86 -13.70
N ALA A 12 -4.69 11.87 -14.99
CA ALA A 12 -6.04 12.09 -15.48
C ALA A 12 -7.04 11.01 -15.02
N ARG A 13 -6.62 9.74 -14.96
CA ARG A 13 -7.45 8.65 -14.40
C ARG A 13 -7.74 8.88 -12.92
N LEU A 14 -6.72 9.20 -12.12
CA LEU A 14 -6.92 9.49 -10.70
C LEU A 14 -7.82 10.71 -10.47
N GLN A 15 -7.65 11.79 -11.26
CA GLN A 15 -8.52 12.97 -11.18
C GLN A 15 -9.95 12.70 -11.64
N ARG A 16 -10.17 11.85 -12.65
CA ARG A 16 -11.51 11.56 -13.15
C ARG A 16 -12.23 10.54 -12.27
N ASP A 17 -11.57 9.43 -11.96
CA ASP A 17 -12.22 8.23 -11.42
C ASP A 17 -11.98 8.06 -9.91
N GLY A 18 -10.97 8.73 -9.34
CA GLY A 18 -10.58 8.59 -7.93
C GLY A 18 -9.72 7.36 -7.63
N PHE A 19 -9.42 6.55 -8.65
CA PHE A 19 -8.50 5.42 -8.54
C PHE A 19 -7.85 5.12 -9.90
N ALA A 20 -6.79 4.31 -9.88
CA ALA A 20 -6.21 3.74 -11.07
C ALA A 20 -5.58 2.38 -10.78
N PHE A 21 -5.94 1.37 -11.57
CA PHE A 21 -5.15 0.16 -11.72
C PHE A 21 -4.05 0.38 -12.77
N VAL A 22 -2.83 0.00 -12.42
CA VAL A 22 -1.65 0.09 -13.29
C VAL A 22 -0.97 -1.27 -13.29
N THR A 23 -0.90 -1.88 -14.47
CA THR A 23 -0.29 -3.20 -14.65
C THR A 23 1.22 -3.14 -14.45
N ALA A 24 1.82 -4.28 -14.13
CA ALA A 24 3.26 -4.45 -13.93
C ALA A 24 4.09 -3.93 -15.11
N ASP A 25 3.64 -4.12 -16.36
CA ASP A 25 4.37 -3.64 -17.54
C ASP A 25 4.49 -2.11 -17.55
N ILE A 26 3.39 -1.39 -17.29
CA ILE A 26 3.41 0.07 -17.18
C ILE A 26 4.21 0.48 -15.94
N MET A 27 4.05 -0.22 -14.81
CA MET A 27 4.80 0.09 -13.60
C MET A 27 6.31 -0.14 -13.77
N ARG A 28 6.77 -1.07 -14.62
CA ARG A 28 8.18 -1.26 -14.96
C ARG A 28 8.72 -0.10 -15.80
N ASP A 29 7.90 0.55 -16.62
CA ASP A 29 8.33 1.78 -17.31
C ASP A 29 8.46 2.96 -16.33
N LEU A 30 7.57 3.02 -15.33
CA LEU A 30 7.56 4.07 -14.30
C LEU A 30 8.64 3.87 -13.21
N LEU A 31 8.92 2.61 -12.88
CA LEU A 31 9.89 2.13 -11.90
C LEU A 31 10.85 1.14 -12.61
N PRO A 32 11.74 1.65 -13.49
CA PRO A 32 12.64 0.79 -14.24
C PRO A 32 13.55 -0.01 -13.30
N ALA A 33 13.88 -1.24 -13.69
CA ALA A 33 14.73 -2.13 -12.90
C ALA A 33 16.09 -1.50 -12.55
N SER A 34 16.62 -0.62 -13.41
CA SER A 34 17.84 0.15 -13.13
C SER A 34 17.73 1.10 -11.94
N ALA A 35 16.51 1.46 -11.52
CA ALA A 35 16.22 2.26 -10.34
C ALA A 35 15.79 1.42 -9.12
N LEU A 36 15.57 0.12 -9.30
CA LEU A 36 15.20 -0.86 -8.27
C LEU A 36 16.36 -1.87 -8.08
N THR A 37 17.58 -1.37 -7.90
CA THR A 37 18.81 -2.18 -7.98
C THR A 37 18.93 -3.26 -6.91
N ASP A 38 18.18 -3.14 -5.83
CA ASP A 38 18.10 -4.07 -4.70
C ASP A 38 16.76 -4.83 -4.64
N TRP A 39 15.98 -4.85 -5.73
CA TRP A 39 14.65 -5.48 -5.78
C TRP A 39 14.60 -6.90 -5.20
N PRO A 40 15.55 -7.82 -5.46
CA PRO A 40 15.52 -9.16 -4.86
C PRO A 40 15.59 -9.14 -3.32
N THR A 41 16.43 -8.28 -2.76
CA THR A 41 16.54 -8.09 -1.29
C THR A 41 15.26 -7.46 -0.74
N PHE A 42 14.71 -6.48 -1.46
CA PHE A 42 13.45 -5.82 -1.11
C PHE A 42 12.30 -6.83 -1.01
N VAL A 43 12.10 -7.66 -2.04
CA VAL A 43 11.06 -8.71 -2.06
C VAL A 43 11.28 -9.74 -0.95
N THR A 44 12.52 -10.22 -0.78
CA THR A 44 12.84 -11.25 0.23
C THR A 44 12.55 -10.79 1.66
N SER A 45 12.55 -9.48 1.93
CA SER A 45 12.24 -8.93 3.26
C SER A 45 10.85 -9.30 3.79
N TRP A 46 9.89 -9.66 2.92
CA TRP A 46 8.57 -10.14 3.35
C TRP A 46 8.62 -11.48 4.11
N ASN A 47 9.69 -12.26 3.95
CA ASN A 47 9.88 -13.51 4.68
C ASN A 47 10.24 -13.31 6.15
N ASP A 48 10.61 -12.09 6.56
CA ASP A 48 10.97 -11.72 7.93
C ASP A 48 9.96 -10.74 8.56
N LEU A 49 8.69 -10.79 8.13
CA LEU A 49 7.62 -10.00 8.77
C LEU A 49 7.15 -10.63 10.08
N ALA A 50 6.95 -9.79 11.08
CA ALA A 50 6.43 -10.18 12.38
C ALA A 50 4.90 -10.30 12.39
N PRO A 51 4.31 -11.16 13.23
CA PRO A 51 2.85 -11.21 13.38
C PRO A 51 2.24 -9.88 13.86
N ASP A 52 1.09 -9.50 13.30
CA ASP A 52 0.25 -8.40 13.77
C ASP A 52 -0.45 -8.82 15.08
N SER A 53 0.11 -8.43 16.22
CA SER A 53 -0.40 -8.79 17.56
C SER A 53 -1.79 -8.24 17.84
N TYR A 54 -2.15 -7.11 17.24
CA TYR A 54 -3.47 -6.51 17.40
C TYR A 54 -4.53 -7.34 16.67
N LEU A 55 -4.25 -7.82 15.45
CA LEU A 55 -5.19 -8.70 14.73
C LEU A 55 -5.26 -10.08 15.37
N ALA A 56 -4.13 -10.61 15.86
CA ALA A 56 -4.08 -11.89 16.55
C ALA A 56 -5.01 -11.91 17.78
N ALA A 57 -5.14 -10.78 18.49
CA ALA A 57 -6.08 -10.65 19.62
C ALA A 57 -7.56 -10.82 19.22
N SER A 58 -7.90 -10.66 17.94
CA SER A 58 -9.23 -10.89 17.37
C SER A 58 -9.36 -12.25 16.67
N GLY A 59 -8.36 -13.12 16.79
CA GLY A 59 -8.33 -14.43 16.13
C GLY A 59 -8.05 -14.36 14.62
N ARG A 60 -7.46 -13.27 14.14
CA ARG A 60 -7.10 -13.07 12.72
C ARG A 60 -5.59 -12.99 12.55
N HIS A 61 -5.10 -13.35 11.38
CA HIS A 61 -3.66 -13.44 11.12
C HIS A 61 -3.21 -12.58 9.94
N ARG A 62 -2.15 -11.81 10.18
CA ARG A 62 -1.41 -11.04 9.18
C ARG A 62 0.00 -10.84 9.70
N ARG A 63 1.00 -10.84 8.82
CA ARG A 63 2.35 -10.42 9.20
C ARG A 63 2.63 -9.04 8.63
N ARG A 64 3.32 -8.19 9.37
CA ARG A 64 3.62 -6.83 8.95
C ARG A 64 4.87 -6.22 9.56
N ARG A 65 5.33 -5.15 8.92
CA ARG A 65 6.25 -4.15 9.45
C ARG A 65 5.75 -2.76 9.06
N HIS A 66 6.17 -1.73 9.80
CA HIS A 66 5.73 -0.35 9.62
C HIS A 66 6.89 0.64 9.65
N ALA A 67 6.80 1.71 8.86
CA ALA A 67 7.72 2.84 8.94
C ALA A 67 7.00 4.14 8.60
N THR A 68 7.53 5.24 9.13
CA THR A 68 7.05 6.59 8.84
C THR A 68 8.13 7.39 8.12
N PHE A 69 7.67 8.22 7.18
CA PHE A 69 8.47 9.17 6.44
C PHE A 69 7.74 10.52 6.41
N SER A 70 8.49 11.60 6.22
CA SER A 70 7.98 12.89 5.77
C SER A 70 8.31 13.09 4.30
N ALA A 71 7.43 13.77 3.56
CA ALA A 71 7.74 14.21 2.21
C ALA A 71 7.39 15.69 2.06
N ASP A 72 8.40 16.50 1.75
CA ASP A 72 8.27 17.94 1.61
C ASP A 72 8.42 18.36 0.14
N ALA A 73 7.62 19.34 -0.27
CA ALA A 73 7.71 19.94 -1.59
C ALA A 73 9.12 20.54 -1.81
N GLY A 74 9.93 19.89 -2.65
CA GLY A 74 11.27 20.34 -3.03
C GLY A 74 12.45 19.67 -2.30
N TYR A 75 12.22 18.95 -1.20
CA TYR A 75 13.29 18.30 -0.43
C TYR A 75 13.27 16.76 -0.48
N GLY A 76 12.21 16.17 -1.05
CA GLY A 76 12.09 14.73 -1.24
C GLY A 76 11.53 14.02 0.00
N VAL A 77 11.69 12.68 0.05
CA VAL A 77 11.14 11.83 1.11
C VAL A 77 12.23 11.47 2.12
N ARG A 78 11.99 11.73 3.41
CA ARG A 78 12.92 11.50 4.53
C ARG A 78 12.32 10.53 5.54
N ALA A 79 13.12 9.61 6.06
CA ALA A 79 12.68 8.70 7.12
C ALA A 79 12.50 9.47 8.44
N GLU A 80 11.48 9.10 9.20
CA GLU A 80 11.24 9.62 10.55
C GLU A 80 11.59 8.57 11.62
N ALA A 81 11.63 9.02 12.87
CA ALA A 81 11.73 8.11 14.00
C ALA A 81 10.54 7.13 14.01
N HIS A 82 10.80 5.90 14.47
CA HIS A 82 9.73 4.92 14.59
C HIS A 82 8.63 5.42 15.53
N GLN A 83 7.39 5.30 15.08
CA GLN A 83 6.21 5.86 15.74
C GLN A 83 5.02 4.94 15.49
N PRO A 84 3.96 5.01 16.31
CA PRO A 84 2.82 4.13 16.16
C PRO A 84 1.99 4.51 14.95
N HIS A 85 1.32 3.53 14.38
CA HIS A 85 0.23 3.75 13.44
C HIS A 85 -1.06 4.05 14.20
N TYR A 86 -1.77 5.10 13.80
CA TYR A 86 -3.04 5.52 14.39
C TYR A 86 -4.11 5.68 13.31
N GLN A 87 -5.31 5.15 13.57
CA GLN A 87 -6.52 5.39 12.80
C GLN A 87 -7.66 5.63 13.79
N SER A 88 -8.56 6.57 13.50
CA SER A 88 -9.77 6.73 14.32
C SER A 88 -10.75 5.57 14.12
N LEU A 89 -11.65 5.32 15.07
CA LEU A 89 -12.72 4.31 14.92
C LEU A 89 -13.62 4.55 13.71
N HIS A 90 -13.72 5.79 13.21
CA HIS A 90 -14.46 6.10 12.00
C HIS A 90 -13.92 5.38 10.75
N TYR A 91 -12.59 5.26 10.65
CA TYR A 91 -11.91 4.61 9.52
C TYR A 91 -11.59 3.14 9.81
N ASN A 92 -11.24 2.81 11.05
CA ASN A 92 -10.92 1.45 11.46
C ASN A 92 -11.84 0.99 12.60
N PRO A 93 -12.97 0.33 12.29
CA PRO A 93 -13.92 -0.11 13.31
C PRO A 93 -13.40 -1.28 14.16
N LEU A 94 -12.35 -1.98 13.72
CA LEU A 94 -11.78 -3.13 14.44
C LEU A 94 -10.77 -2.70 15.50
N GLN A 95 -9.96 -1.69 15.21
CA GLN A 95 -8.75 -1.35 15.97
C GLN A 95 -8.46 0.16 15.97
N GLY A 96 -9.51 0.98 15.86
CA GLY A 96 -9.39 2.44 15.90
C GLY A 96 -9.20 3.00 17.30
N ASP A 97 -8.79 4.27 17.35
CA ASP A 97 -8.58 5.06 18.58
C ASP A 97 -7.53 4.51 19.55
N ILE A 98 -6.63 3.66 19.03
CA ILE A 98 -5.46 3.16 19.75
C ILE A 98 -4.18 3.42 18.94
N LEU A 99 -3.08 3.67 19.66
CA LEU A 99 -1.74 3.74 19.07
C LEU A 99 -1.20 2.33 18.90
N ARG A 100 -0.99 1.90 17.65
CA ARG A 100 -0.50 0.55 17.33
C ARG A 100 0.98 0.58 16.99
N TRP A 101 1.79 -0.02 17.85
CA TRP A 101 3.23 -0.18 17.61
C TRP A 101 3.47 -1.51 16.89
N PHE A 102 3.99 -1.42 15.67
CA PHE A 102 4.37 -2.59 14.87
C PHE A 102 5.88 -2.66 14.74
N GLU A 103 6.42 -3.84 14.47
CA GLU A 103 7.85 -3.97 14.20
C GLU A 103 8.29 -3.03 13.06
N PRO A 104 9.43 -2.32 13.19
CA PRO A 104 9.86 -1.37 12.18
C PRO A 104 10.24 -2.08 10.88
N VAL A 105 10.04 -1.43 9.74
CA VAL A 105 10.70 -1.83 8.49
C VAL A 105 12.21 -1.80 8.72
N LEU A 106 12.90 -2.85 8.27
CA LEU A 106 14.35 -2.98 8.49
C LEU A 106 15.10 -1.80 7.87
N PRO A 107 16.13 -1.23 8.53
CA PRO A 107 16.86 -0.07 8.00
C PRO A 107 17.42 -0.28 6.59
N ALA A 108 17.98 -1.47 6.30
CA ALA A 108 18.48 -1.81 4.97
C ALA A 108 17.41 -1.78 3.87
N ILE A 109 16.14 -1.98 4.24
CA ILE A 109 14.98 -1.91 3.34
C ILE A 109 14.45 -0.47 3.26
N ALA A 110 14.41 0.23 4.39
CA ALA A 110 14.00 1.63 4.48
C ALA A 110 14.92 2.56 3.66
N ASP A 111 16.22 2.28 3.65
CA ASP A 111 17.26 3.01 2.91
C ASP A 111 17.55 2.43 1.53
N GLY A 112 16.92 1.29 1.19
CA GLY A 112 17.10 0.58 -0.06
C GLY A 112 16.64 1.37 -1.29
N ALA A 113 17.29 1.12 -2.43
CA ALA A 113 17.03 1.82 -3.69
C ALA A 113 15.58 1.64 -4.14
N SER A 114 15.03 0.44 -3.99
CA SER A 114 13.66 0.10 -4.40
C SER A 114 12.62 0.89 -3.62
N LEU A 115 12.68 0.87 -2.28
CA LEU A 115 11.70 1.62 -1.47
C LEU A 115 11.83 3.11 -1.72
N ARG A 116 13.06 3.65 -1.74
CA ARG A 116 13.31 5.07 -1.98
C ARG A 116 12.78 5.52 -3.34
N ARG A 117 12.92 4.70 -4.38
CA ARG A 117 12.37 5.01 -5.70
C ARG A 117 10.84 4.94 -5.72
N ILE A 118 10.23 3.96 -5.06
CA ILE A 118 8.76 3.86 -4.93
C ILE A 118 8.20 5.08 -4.19
N LEU A 119 8.82 5.48 -3.07
CA LEU A 119 8.42 6.66 -2.31
C LEU A 119 8.55 7.95 -3.12
N ALA A 120 9.64 8.11 -3.88
CA ALA A 120 9.82 9.24 -4.79
C ALA A 120 8.74 9.26 -5.87
N PHE A 121 8.42 8.10 -6.46
CA PHE A 121 7.32 7.99 -7.41
C PHE A 121 5.98 8.42 -6.80
N CYS A 122 5.61 7.92 -5.62
CA CYS A 122 4.39 8.34 -4.93
C CYS A 122 4.37 9.85 -4.68
N HIS A 123 5.46 10.40 -4.16
CA HIS A 123 5.58 11.83 -3.87
C HIS A 123 5.40 12.70 -5.12
N GLU A 124 6.04 12.33 -6.25
CA GLU A 124 5.84 13.02 -7.53
C GLU A 124 4.39 12.97 -8.00
N ARG A 125 3.76 11.78 -7.96
CA ARG A 125 2.40 11.58 -8.49
C ARG A 125 1.33 12.25 -7.63
N PHE A 126 1.38 12.03 -6.32
CA PHE A 126 0.41 12.59 -5.37
C PHE A 126 0.63 14.10 -5.17
N GLY A 127 1.88 14.57 -5.19
CA GLY A 127 2.20 15.99 -5.17
C GLY A 127 1.62 16.74 -6.38
N ALA A 128 1.64 16.12 -7.57
CA ALA A 128 0.99 16.69 -8.74
C ALA A 128 -0.55 16.78 -8.61
N LEU A 129 -1.19 15.85 -7.88
CA LEU A 129 -2.64 15.84 -7.62
C LEU A 129 -3.05 16.87 -6.56
N ALA A 130 -2.16 17.20 -5.62
CA ALA A 130 -2.40 18.15 -4.56
C ALA A 130 -1.27 19.19 -4.45
N PRO A 131 -1.10 20.06 -5.47
CA PRO A 131 0.03 20.99 -5.56
C PRO A 131 0.03 22.09 -4.49
N HIS A 132 -1.06 22.22 -3.72
CA HIS A 132 -1.18 23.11 -2.56
C HIS A 132 -0.65 22.49 -1.26
N VAL A 133 -0.48 21.17 -1.19
CA VAL A 133 0.07 20.49 -0.01
C VAL A 133 1.59 20.59 -0.05
N ARG A 134 2.19 21.02 1.07
CA ARG A 134 3.63 21.23 1.20
C ARG A 134 4.33 20.16 2.02
N HIS A 135 3.60 19.58 2.97
CA HIS A 135 4.11 18.63 3.94
C HIS A 135 3.19 17.39 3.97
N TRP A 136 3.79 16.23 3.76
CA TRP A 136 3.12 14.96 3.82
C TRP A 136 3.68 14.13 4.97
N HIS A 137 2.77 13.61 5.78
CA HIS A 137 3.02 12.45 6.62
C HIS A 137 2.80 11.20 5.77
N VAL A 138 3.82 10.37 5.68
CA VAL A 138 3.84 9.18 4.83
C VAL A 138 4.03 7.96 5.71
N GLU A 139 3.16 6.96 5.55
CA GLU A 139 3.35 5.67 6.21
C GLU A 139 3.56 4.57 5.19
N VAL A 140 4.46 3.66 5.53
CA VAL A 140 4.77 2.46 4.76
C VAL A 140 4.38 1.25 5.59
N HIS A 141 3.59 0.37 5.01
CA HIS A 141 3.20 -0.90 5.60
C HIS A 141 3.63 -2.02 4.67
N GLN A 142 4.48 -2.92 5.17
CA GLN A 142 4.72 -4.21 4.55
C GLN A 142 3.67 -5.17 5.09
N PHE A 143 2.90 -5.82 4.23
CA PHE A 143 1.91 -6.81 4.63
C PHE A 143 2.12 -8.13 3.90
N ARG A 144 2.11 -9.23 4.66
CA ARG A 144 1.90 -10.58 4.15
C ARG A 144 0.58 -11.13 4.70
N ILE A 145 -0.30 -11.49 3.79
CA ILE A 145 -1.55 -12.19 4.07
C ILE A 145 -1.31 -13.64 3.73
N GLU A 146 -1.46 -14.53 4.71
CA GLU A 146 -1.32 -15.97 4.53
C GLU A 146 -2.72 -16.60 4.42
N ALA A 147 -2.87 -17.59 3.55
CA ALA A 147 -4.07 -18.42 3.47
C ALA A 147 -3.69 -19.88 3.77
N ARG A 148 -4.59 -20.61 4.42
CA ARG A 148 -4.42 -22.01 4.82
C ARG A 148 -5.60 -22.83 4.35
N ALA A 149 -5.49 -24.16 4.44
CA ALA A 149 -6.52 -25.09 4.01
C ALA A 149 -7.89 -24.84 4.68
N ASP A 150 -7.87 -24.42 5.94
CA ASP A 150 -9.03 -24.21 6.81
C ASP A 150 -9.30 -22.72 7.10
N GLU A 151 -8.47 -21.81 6.61
CA GLU A 151 -8.54 -20.39 6.91
C GLU A 151 -8.21 -19.54 5.68
N ALA A 152 -9.19 -18.79 5.18
CA ALA A 152 -8.96 -17.83 4.12
C ALA A 152 -8.13 -16.64 4.65
N GLY A 153 -7.20 -16.14 3.83
CA GLY A 153 -6.45 -14.94 4.17
C GLY A 153 -7.28 -13.70 3.88
N GLU A 154 -7.42 -12.79 4.85
CA GLU A 154 -8.26 -11.60 4.73
C GLU A 154 -7.41 -10.31 4.68
N PRO A 155 -7.19 -9.71 3.50
CA PRO A 155 -6.38 -8.50 3.42
C PRO A 155 -7.02 -7.29 4.12
N THR A 156 -8.34 -7.16 4.00
CA THR A 156 -9.14 -6.07 4.57
C THR A 156 -10.24 -6.67 5.48
N PRO A 157 -9.91 -7.11 6.71
CA PRO A 157 -10.86 -7.79 7.59
C PRO A 157 -12.07 -6.90 7.98
N GLU A 158 -11.91 -5.58 7.93
CA GLU A 158 -12.97 -4.58 8.09
C GLU A 158 -13.92 -4.45 6.89
N GLY A 159 -13.58 -5.06 5.75
CA GLY A 159 -14.34 -4.93 4.50
C GLY A 159 -14.01 -3.66 3.72
N VAL A 160 -15.01 -3.12 3.00
CA VAL A 160 -14.87 -1.93 2.16
C VAL A 160 -14.73 -0.67 3.03
N HIS A 161 -13.58 -0.01 2.95
CA HIS A 161 -13.21 1.09 3.84
C HIS A 161 -12.48 2.22 3.10
N ARG A 162 -12.10 3.23 3.89
CA ARG A 162 -11.14 4.28 3.56
C ARG A 162 -10.08 4.27 4.64
N ASP A 163 -8.86 4.62 4.27
CA ASP A 163 -7.73 4.59 5.18
C ASP A 163 -7.70 5.78 6.14
N GLY A 164 -8.38 6.88 5.80
CA GLY A 164 -8.38 8.14 6.54
C GLY A 164 -7.18 9.02 6.17
N VAL A 165 -6.73 8.93 4.92
CA VAL A 165 -5.58 9.65 4.37
C VAL A 165 -5.99 10.40 3.10
N ASP A 166 -5.04 10.96 2.36
CA ASP A 166 -5.34 11.61 1.07
C ASP A 166 -5.17 10.65 -0.10
N TYR A 167 -4.02 9.96 -0.14
CA TYR A 167 -3.69 9.08 -1.24
C TYR A 167 -3.06 7.78 -0.76
N VAL A 168 -3.32 6.71 -1.50
CA VAL A 168 -2.82 5.37 -1.20
C VAL A 168 -2.21 4.76 -2.46
N LEU A 169 -1.03 4.15 -2.31
CA LEU A 169 -0.50 3.17 -3.25
C LEU A 169 -0.60 1.79 -2.58
N VAL A 170 -1.16 0.82 -3.29
CA VAL A 170 -1.02 -0.61 -2.98
C VAL A 170 -0.24 -1.25 -4.12
N LEU A 171 0.97 -1.73 -3.83
CA LEU A 171 1.86 -2.37 -4.80
C LEU A 171 1.98 -3.86 -4.48
N LEU A 172 1.69 -4.73 -5.45
CA LEU A 172 1.94 -6.16 -5.30
C LEU A 172 3.44 -6.44 -5.35
N ILE A 173 3.93 -7.09 -4.30
CA ILE A 173 5.33 -7.50 -4.19
C ILE A 173 5.48 -8.93 -4.66
N ASP A 174 4.63 -9.81 -4.16
CA ASP A 174 4.61 -11.21 -4.51
C ASP A 174 3.22 -11.82 -4.25
N ARG A 175 2.91 -12.91 -4.94
CA ARG A 175 1.77 -13.77 -4.61
C ARG A 175 2.10 -15.19 -5.02
N GLU A 176 1.75 -16.14 -4.17
CA GLU A 176 2.01 -17.55 -4.43
C GLU A 176 0.84 -18.40 -3.98
N ASN A 177 0.50 -19.40 -4.80
CA ASN A 177 -0.49 -20.43 -4.50
C ASN A 177 -1.86 -19.90 -3.99
N ILE A 178 -2.28 -18.72 -4.43
CA ILE A 178 -3.58 -18.14 -4.06
C ILE A 178 -4.47 -17.85 -5.26
N GLU A 179 -5.76 -18.10 -5.11
CA GLU A 179 -6.81 -17.52 -5.95
C GLU A 179 -7.36 -16.22 -5.32
N ARG A 180 -8.12 -15.46 -6.11
CA ARG A 180 -8.78 -14.20 -5.69
C ARG A 180 -7.77 -13.13 -5.25
N GLY A 181 -8.09 -12.38 -4.20
CA GLY A 181 -7.42 -11.13 -3.84
C GLY A 181 -7.83 -9.97 -4.76
N THR A 182 -9.08 -9.97 -5.22
CA THR A 182 -9.65 -8.95 -6.08
C THR A 182 -9.89 -7.68 -5.27
N THR A 183 -9.32 -6.57 -5.73
CA THR A 183 -9.61 -5.23 -5.24
C THR A 183 -10.96 -4.79 -5.80
N THR A 184 -11.85 -4.29 -4.94
CA THR A 184 -13.11 -3.66 -5.32
C THR A 184 -13.06 -2.17 -4.96
N ILE A 185 -13.64 -1.33 -5.80
CA ILE A 185 -13.71 0.11 -5.63
C ILE A 185 -15.17 0.53 -5.61
N HIS A 186 -15.54 1.35 -4.64
CA HIS A 186 -16.91 1.74 -4.39
C HIS A 186 -17.07 3.27 -4.32
N ALA A 187 -18.17 3.78 -4.84
CA ALA A 187 -18.57 5.17 -4.70
C ALA A 187 -19.02 5.49 -3.26
N ALA A 188 -19.34 6.77 -3.01
CA ALA A 188 -19.78 7.24 -1.68
C ALA A 188 -21.07 6.55 -1.19
N ASP A 189 -21.95 6.15 -2.11
CA ASP A 189 -23.18 5.39 -1.83
C ASP A 189 -22.95 3.87 -1.69
N ARG A 190 -21.69 3.43 -1.67
CA ARG A 190 -21.23 2.03 -1.60
C ARG A 190 -21.49 1.18 -2.85
N SER A 191 -22.01 1.75 -3.94
CA SER A 191 -22.10 1.04 -5.22
C SER A 191 -20.70 0.72 -5.77
N GLU A 192 -20.52 -0.48 -6.34
CA GLU A 192 -19.25 -0.86 -6.97
C GLU A 192 -19.08 -0.09 -8.29
N VAL A 193 -17.94 0.57 -8.45
CA VAL A 193 -17.57 1.35 -9.65
C VAL A 193 -16.36 0.78 -10.38
N GLY A 194 -15.72 -0.24 -9.81
CA GLY A 194 -14.63 -0.94 -10.47
C GLY A 194 -14.10 -2.10 -9.64
N GLN A 195 -13.50 -3.06 -10.32
CA GLN A 195 -12.79 -4.18 -9.70
C GLN A 195 -11.63 -4.64 -10.57
N PHE A 196 -10.57 -5.13 -9.95
CA PHE A 196 -9.40 -5.68 -10.61
C PHE A 196 -8.60 -6.54 -9.63
N THR A 197 -7.75 -7.42 -10.14
CA THR A 197 -6.89 -8.28 -9.31
C THR A 197 -5.43 -7.95 -9.61
N LEU A 198 -4.65 -7.66 -8.56
CA LEU A 198 -3.19 -7.56 -8.70
C LEU A 198 -2.63 -8.98 -8.83
N THR A 199 -2.03 -9.28 -9.97
CA THR A 199 -1.62 -10.64 -10.37
C THR A 199 -0.13 -10.81 -10.60
N HIS A 200 0.55 -9.75 -11.03
CA HIS A 200 1.99 -9.76 -11.30
C HIS A 200 2.73 -8.83 -10.35
N PRO A 201 3.93 -9.20 -9.87
CA PRO A 201 4.77 -8.27 -9.12
C PRO A 201 4.90 -6.94 -9.85
N LEU A 202 4.75 -5.84 -9.09
CA LEU A 202 4.59 -4.45 -9.56
C LEU A 202 3.21 -4.05 -10.09
N ASP A 203 2.21 -4.92 -10.14
CA ASP A 203 0.82 -4.47 -10.30
C ASP A 203 0.47 -3.51 -9.15
N ALA A 204 -0.14 -2.37 -9.48
CA ALA A 204 -0.41 -1.30 -8.52
C ALA A 204 -1.85 -0.79 -8.58
N ALA A 205 -2.42 -0.52 -7.41
CA ALA A 205 -3.60 0.31 -7.23
C ALA A 205 -3.18 1.66 -6.65
N LEU A 206 -3.59 2.76 -7.28
CA LEU A 206 -3.48 4.10 -6.72
C LEU A 206 -4.89 4.61 -6.42
N VAL A 207 -5.08 5.24 -5.26
CA VAL A 207 -6.41 5.63 -4.76
C VAL A 207 -6.36 7.05 -4.21
N ASP A 208 -7.36 7.86 -4.55
CA ASP A 208 -7.74 9.09 -3.86
C ASP A 208 -8.77 8.72 -2.77
N ASP A 209 -8.28 8.64 -1.53
CA ASP A 209 -9.02 8.10 -0.38
C ASP A 209 -10.20 9.00 0.03
N HIS A 210 -10.22 10.25 -0.41
CA HIS A 210 -11.37 11.15 -0.20
C HIS A 210 -12.56 10.80 -1.10
N ARG A 211 -12.31 10.13 -2.22
CA ARG A 211 -13.29 10.00 -3.31
C ARG A 211 -13.95 8.63 -3.37
N VAL A 212 -13.19 7.57 -3.13
CA VAL A 212 -13.69 6.20 -3.26
C VAL A 212 -13.48 5.43 -1.96
N PHE A 213 -14.23 4.36 -1.79
CA PHE A 213 -13.92 3.31 -0.83
C PHE A 213 -13.26 2.15 -1.57
N HIS A 214 -12.48 1.35 -0.87
CA HIS A 214 -11.86 0.17 -1.43
C HIS A 214 -11.88 -1.01 -0.47
N GLY A 215 -11.80 -2.21 -1.02
CA GLY A 215 -11.70 -3.45 -0.25
C GLY A 215 -10.96 -4.50 -1.07
N VAL A 216 -10.57 -5.60 -0.42
CA VAL A 216 -9.98 -6.74 -1.13
C VAL A 216 -10.65 -8.01 -0.67
N THR A 217 -11.15 -8.80 -1.61
CA THR A 217 -11.74 -10.11 -1.31
C THR A 217 -10.72 -11.00 -0.62
N ALA A 218 -11.18 -11.89 0.26
CA ALA A 218 -10.32 -12.92 0.83
C ALA A 218 -9.59 -13.74 -0.24
N VAL A 219 -8.40 -14.21 0.11
CA VAL A 219 -7.57 -15.12 -0.69
C VAL A 219 -7.68 -16.54 -0.13
N THR A 220 -7.70 -17.52 -1.01
CA THR A 220 -7.80 -18.95 -0.67
C THR A 220 -6.68 -19.70 -1.39
N PRO A 221 -6.13 -20.78 -0.79
CA PRO A 221 -5.05 -21.53 -1.43
C PRO A 221 -5.58 -22.26 -2.68
N LEU A 222 -4.79 -22.27 -3.76
CA LEU A 222 -5.05 -23.09 -4.95
C LEU A 222 -4.79 -24.57 -4.64
N ASP A 223 -3.66 -24.87 -4.01
CA ASP A 223 -3.33 -26.15 -3.41
C ASP A 223 -3.29 -26.00 -1.87
N PRO A 224 -4.28 -26.55 -1.15
CA PRO A 224 -4.33 -26.49 0.31
C PRO A 224 -3.14 -27.16 1.03
N ALA A 225 -2.35 -27.99 0.34
CA ALA A 225 -1.17 -28.65 0.91
C ALA A 225 0.11 -27.80 0.86
N GLN A 226 0.10 -26.66 0.16
CA GLN A 226 1.26 -25.79 0.00
C GLN A 226 1.05 -24.44 0.70
N ALA A 227 2.14 -23.76 1.05
CA ALA A 227 2.07 -22.40 1.56
C ALA A 227 1.42 -21.47 0.53
N ALA A 228 0.62 -20.51 0.99
CA ALA A 228 -0.11 -19.60 0.13
C ALA A 228 -0.10 -18.19 0.72
N HIS A 229 0.30 -17.20 -0.07
CA HIS A 229 0.41 -15.82 0.42
C HIS A 229 0.15 -14.76 -0.64
N ARG A 230 -0.17 -13.56 -0.13
CA ARG A 230 -0.20 -12.30 -0.87
C ARG A 230 0.63 -11.26 -0.13
N ASP A 231 1.64 -10.74 -0.81
CA ASP A 231 2.54 -9.72 -0.29
C ASP A 231 2.27 -8.38 -0.97
N VAL A 232 1.98 -7.36 -0.15
CA VAL A 232 1.81 -5.99 -0.64
C VAL A 232 2.60 -5.00 0.18
N LEU A 233 3.08 -3.98 -0.52
CA LEU A 233 3.53 -2.73 0.06
C LEU A 233 2.36 -1.74 -0.04
N VAL A 234 1.94 -1.20 1.09
CA VAL A 234 0.98 -0.09 1.13
C VAL A 234 1.73 1.18 1.53
N VAL A 235 1.58 2.24 0.75
CA VAL A 235 2.14 3.57 1.03
C VAL A 235 1.00 4.56 1.10
N THR A 236 0.82 5.20 2.25
CA THR A 236 -0.21 6.21 2.44
C THR A 236 0.41 7.60 2.55
N PHE A 237 -0.24 8.58 1.94
CA PHE A 237 0.11 10.00 2.04
C PHE A 237 -1.05 10.72 2.69
N ARG A 238 -0.79 11.38 3.82
CA ARG A 238 -1.73 12.26 4.49
C ARG A 238 -1.10 13.64 4.59
N ARG A 239 -1.83 14.68 4.21
CA ARG A 239 -1.36 16.05 4.42
C ARG A 239 -1.20 16.28 5.91
N ASP A 240 -0.06 16.79 6.32
CA ASP A 240 0.03 17.35 7.66
C ASP A 240 -0.60 18.74 7.63
N ALA A 241 -1.45 19.02 8.63
CA ALA A 241 -1.78 20.40 8.91
C ALA A 241 -0.44 21.09 9.21
N ALA A 242 -0.13 22.18 8.49
CA ALA A 242 1.09 22.93 8.77
C ALA A 242 1.15 23.21 10.27
N PRO A 243 2.31 23.02 10.94
CA PRO A 243 2.44 23.46 12.32
C PRO A 243 2.04 24.94 12.37
N ALA A 244 1.10 25.24 13.27
CA ALA A 244 0.60 26.60 13.50
C ALA A 244 1.73 27.56 13.90
#